data_AF-A0AAE9ZWR2-F1
#
_entry.id   AF-A0AAE9ZWR2-F1
#
_cell.length_a   1.000
_cell.length_b   1.000
_cell.length_c   1.000
_cell.angle_alpha   90.00
_cell.angle_beta   90.00
_cell.angle_gamma   90.00
#
_symmetry.space_group_name_H-M   'P 1'
#
loop_
_entity.id
_entity.type
_entity.pdbx_description
1 polymer ?
#
loop_
_entity_poly.entity_id
_entity_poly.type
_entity_poly.pdbx_seq_one_letter_code
_entity_poly.pdbx_strand_id
1 'polypeptide(L)'
;MATSALVVAAPTSRLTMPPGLQTDATVAAEELLAKAQQLLPEGAFLGPLLDDRYAVIDHRWLEQQFMPAYQAATKEVFRVAANTGDASDCDSFGMFLRQMVGLAGIIGHTEEPAAAQVIVLQNAAFSGVARTRENHSVGLFLTDRGWYVLEPQNATELVAFHRYANRHTIRYVTFH
;
A
#
# COMPACT_ATOMS: atom_id res chain seq x y z
N MET A 1 -50.94 -11.21 15.69
CA MET A 1 -50.36 -11.15 14.34
C MET A 1 -48.88 -10.84 14.49
N ALA A 2 -48.00 -11.77 14.15
CA ALA A 2 -46.55 -11.55 14.21
C ALA A 2 -46.09 -10.98 12.87
N THR A 3 -45.55 -9.76 12.89
CA THR A 3 -44.92 -9.11 11.74
C THR A 3 -43.57 -9.80 11.49
N SER A 4 -43.51 -10.66 10.48
CA SER A 4 -42.22 -11.16 9.98
C SER A 4 -41.46 -9.99 9.35
N ALA A 5 -40.39 -9.56 10.00
CA ALA A 5 -39.42 -8.66 9.40
C ALA A 5 -38.71 -9.40 8.26
N LEU A 6 -38.80 -8.83 7.06
CA LEU A 6 -38.04 -9.29 5.90
C LEU A 6 -36.55 -9.01 6.17
N VAL A 7 -35.77 -10.05 6.45
CA VAL A 7 -34.31 -9.92 6.48
C VAL A 7 -33.85 -9.83 5.03
N VAL A 8 -33.53 -8.61 4.58
CA VAL A 8 -32.83 -8.41 3.31
C VAL A 8 -31.42 -8.95 3.51
N ALA A 9 -31.07 -10.03 2.81
CA ALA A 9 -29.73 -10.58 2.85
C ALA A 9 -28.73 -9.51 2.38
N ALA A 10 -27.71 -9.23 3.19
CA ALA A 10 -26.63 -8.35 2.79
C ALA A 10 -25.96 -8.92 1.52
N PRO A 11 -25.58 -8.08 0.55
CA PRO A 11 -24.90 -8.55 -0.65
C PRO A 11 -23.61 -9.28 -0.26
N THR A 12 -23.43 -10.50 -0.79
CA THR A 12 -22.21 -11.29 -0.58
C THR A 12 -21.04 -10.64 -1.32
N SER A 13 -20.22 -9.88 -0.61
CA SER A 13 -18.95 -9.37 -1.13
C SER A 13 -17.88 -10.46 -1.13
N ARG A 14 -17.12 -10.60 -2.22
CA ARG A 14 -15.93 -11.46 -2.28
C ARG A 14 -14.72 -10.59 -2.63
N LEU A 15 -13.81 -10.44 -1.66
CA LEU A 15 -12.53 -9.77 -1.90
C LEU A 15 -11.62 -10.66 -2.75
N THR A 16 -10.97 -10.06 -3.73
CA THR A 16 -9.90 -10.71 -4.50
C THR A 16 -8.67 -10.88 -3.60
N MET A 17 -8.18 -12.11 -3.49
CA MET A 17 -6.91 -12.40 -2.81
C MET A 17 -5.74 -11.92 -3.67
N PRO A 18 -4.64 -11.42 -3.07
CA PRO A 18 -3.44 -11.10 -3.82
C PRO A 18 -2.79 -12.39 -4.36
N PRO A 19 -2.04 -12.33 -5.48
CA PRO A 19 -1.15 -13.40 -5.85
C PRO A 19 -0.06 -13.57 -4.79
N GLY A 20 0.51 -14.77 -4.68
CA GLY A 20 1.69 -14.98 -3.84
C GLY A 20 2.85 -14.10 -4.30
N LEU A 21 3.57 -13.50 -3.35
CA LEU A 21 4.72 -12.65 -3.62
C LEU A 21 5.78 -13.42 -4.41
N GLN A 22 6.32 -12.79 -5.44
CA GLN A 22 7.49 -13.28 -6.16
C GLN A 22 8.71 -12.43 -5.78
N THR A 23 9.79 -13.11 -5.43
CA THR A 23 11.05 -12.52 -5.00
C THR A 23 12.20 -13.46 -5.29
N ASP A 24 13.32 -12.91 -5.75
CA ASP A 24 14.58 -13.64 -5.95
C ASP A 24 15.65 -13.21 -4.92
N ALA A 25 15.32 -12.27 -4.04
CA ALA A 25 16.29 -11.66 -3.13
C ALA A 25 15.66 -11.22 -1.80
N THR A 26 16.45 -11.24 -0.74
CA THR A 26 16.08 -10.66 0.56
C THR A 26 17.08 -9.61 0.98
N VAL A 27 16.62 -8.65 1.78
CA VAL A 27 17.43 -7.58 2.36
C VAL A 27 17.40 -7.67 3.88
N ALA A 28 18.54 -7.47 4.54
CA ALA A 28 18.58 -7.41 6.00
C ALA A 28 17.89 -6.14 6.51
N ALA A 29 17.29 -6.19 7.70
CA ALA A 29 16.58 -5.07 8.28
C ALA A 29 17.44 -3.80 8.39
N GLU A 30 18.68 -3.92 8.86
CA GLU A 30 19.62 -2.80 8.97
C GLU A 30 19.92 -2.16 7.61
N GLU A 31 20.08 -2.99 6.57
CA GLU A 31 20.31 -2.51 5.21
C GLU A 31 19.05 -1.83 4.63
N LEU A 32 17.87 -2.40 4.86
CA LEU A 32 16.59 -1.81 4.45
C LEU A 32 16.38 -0.45 5.12
N LEU A 33 16.64 -0.36 6.43
CA LEU A 33 16.55 0.88 7.20
C LEU A 33 17.53 1.93 6.65
N ALA A 34 18.77 1.54 6.37
CA ALA A 34 19.77 2.44 5.79
C ALA A 34 19.36 2.96 4.40
N LYS A 35 18.81 2.09 3.54
CA LYS A 35 18.27 2.48 2.23
C LYS A 35 17.07 3.41 2.36
N ALA A 36 16.17 3.15 3.32
CA ALA A 36 14.98 3.97 3.56
C ALA A 36 15.34 5.36 4.09
N GLN A 37 16.32 5.43 5.00
CA GLN A 37 16.81 6.68 5.58
C GLN A 37 17.34 7.65 4.51
N GLN A 38 17.93 7.14 3.42
CA GLN A 38 18.41 7.95 2.29
C GLN A 38 17.28 8.63 1.50
N LEU A 39 16.04 8.17 1.65
CA LEU A 39 14.86 8.74 0.98
C LEU A 39 14.26 9.92 1.75
N LEU A 40 14.60 10.04 3.03
CA LEU A 40 13.89 10.90 3.97
C LEU A 40 14.42 12.33 3.94
N PRO A 41 13.53 13.34 3.90
CA PRO A 41 13.92 14.71 4.21
C PRO A 41 14.30 14.83 5.69
N GLU A 42 15.04 15.89 6.02
CA GLU A 42 15.40 16.19 7.40
C GLU A 42 14.15 16.30 8.30
N GLY A 43 14.19 15.64 9.45
CA GLY A 43 13.10 15.64 10.42
C GLY A 43 11.96 14.66 10.13
N ALA A 44 11.98 13.91 9.02
CA ALA A 44 11.02 12.84 8.80
C ALA A 44 11.32 11.64 9.73
N PHE A 45 10.24 11.01 10.20
CA PHE A 45 10.32 9.84 11.06
C PHE A 45 10.36 8.54 10.25
N LEU A 46 11.24 7.63 10.68
CA LEU A 46 11.34 6.27 10.17
C LEU A 46 10.92 5.29 11.27
N GLY A 47 9.84 4.55 11.02
CA GLY A 47 9.34 3.53 11.91
C GLY A 47 10.30 2.34 12.01
N PRO A 48 10.25 1.58 13.13
CA PRO A 48 11.07 0.39 13.30
C PRO A 48 10.67 -0.70 12.30
N LEU A 49 11.62 -1.58 12.02
CA LEU A 49 11.40 -2.87 11.37
C LEU A 49 11.17 -3.92 12.46
N LEU A 50 10.34 -4.91 12.17
CA LEU A 50 9.94 -5.96 13.14
C LEU A 50 10.64 -7.30 12.87
N ASP A 51 11.09 -7.52 11.64
CA ASP A 51 11.76 -8.74 11.20
C ASP A 51 13.23 -8.50 10.90
N ASP A 52 14.04 -9.56 10.91
CA ASP A 52 15.47 -9.50 10.61
C ASP A 52 15.75 -9.36 9.10
N ARG A 53 14.82 -9.83 8.26
CA ARG A 53 14.94 -9.86 6.80
C ARG A 53 13.61 -9.57 6.13
N TYR A 54 13.69 -9.00 4.94
CA TYR A 54 12.54 -8.62 4.13
C TYR A 54 12.71 -9.10 2.69
N ALA A 55 11.63 -9.48 2.03
CA ALA A 55 11.61 -9.88 0.63
C ALA A 55 11.69 -8.66 -0.28
N VAL A 56 12.71 -8.61 -1.16
CA VAL A 56 12.80 -7.58 -2.21
C VAL A 56 11.80 -7.95 -3.30
N ILE A 57 10.87 -7.05 -3.59
CA ILE A 57 9.71 -7.36 -4.44
C ILE A 57 10.15 -7.42 -5.90
N ASP A 58 9.75 -8.46 -6.65
CA ASP A 58 9.92 -8.44 -8.11
C ASP A 58 9.04 -7.34 -8.72
N HIS A 59 9.66 -6.35 -9.40
CA HIS A 59 8.93 -5.22 -9.98
C HIS A 59 7.88 -5.67 -10.99
N ARG A 60 8.19 -6.71 -11.79
CA ARG A 60 7.28 -7.18 -12.83
C ARG A 60 6.04 -7.81 -12.22
N TRP A 61 6.19 -8.60 -11.16
CA TRP A 61 5.09 -9.15 -10.37
C TRP A 61 4.25 -8.03 -9.75
N LEU A 62 4.89 -7.01 -9.16
CA LEU A 62 4.20 -5.89 -8.55
C LEU A 62 3.27 -5.20 -9.56
N GLU A 63 3.79 -4.91 -10.75
CA GLU A 63 3.08 -4.21 -11.82
C GLU A 63 2.03 -5.10 -12.52
N GLN A 64 2.38 -6.34 -12.85
CA GLN A 64 1.58 -7.17 -13.75
C GLN A 64 0.61 -8.11 -13.02
N GLN A 65 0.82 -8.37 -11.74
CA GLN A 65 0.03 -9.34 -10.98
C GLN A 65 -0.60 -8.72 -9.74
N PHE A 66 0.20 -8.10 -8.87
CA PHE A 66 -0.30 -7.54 -7.62
C PHE A 66 -1.21 -6.33 -7.85
N MET A 67 -0.76 -5.33 -8.61
CA MET A 67 -1.55 -4.13 -8.87
C MET A 67 -2.95 -4.43 -9.47
N PRO A 68 -3.10 -5.28 -10.51
CA PRO A 68 -4.42 -5.66 -11.01
C PRO A 68 -5.31 -6.35 -9.95
N ALA A 69 -4.74 -7.24 -9.13
CA ALA A 69 -5.49 -7.90 -8.05
C ALA A 69 -5.92 -6.89 -6.97
N TYR A 70 -5.02 -5.99 -6.59
CA TYR A 70 -5.30 -4.94 -5.61
C TYR A 70 -6.34 -3.93 -6.13
N GLN A 71 -6.30 -3.56 -7.41
CA GLN A 71 -7.33 -2.75 -8.06
C GLN A 71 -8.71 -3.41 -7.98
N ALA A 72 -8.79 -4.72 -8.25
CA ALA A 72 -10.04 -5.46 -8.17
C ALA A 72 -10.58 -5.49 -6.73
N ALA A 73 -9.70 -5.75 -5.75
CA ALA A 73 -10.07 -5.75 -4.34
C ALA A 73 -10.50 -4.36 -3.86
N THR A 74 -9.80 -3.31 -4.27
CA THR A 74 -10.10 -1.90 -3.94
C THR A 74 -11.47 -1.48 -4.47
N LYS A 75 -11.83 -1.86 -5.70
CA LYS A 75 -13.17 -1.61 -6.26
C LYS A 75 -14.28 -2.24 -5.40
N GLU A 76 -14.03 -3.45 -4.91
CA GLU A 76 -14.98 -4.14 -4.04
C GLU A 76 -15.08 -3.47 -2.66
N VAL A 77 -13.95 -3.04 -2.09
CA VAL A 77 -13.94 -2.26 -0.84
C VAL A 77 -14.74 -0.97 -1.01
N PHE A 78 -14.51 -0.20 -2.09
CA PHE A 78 -15.32 1.00 -2.38
C PHE A 78 -16.81 0.68 -2.51
N ARG A 79 -17.16 -0.42 -3.18
CA ARG A 79 -18.57 -0.82 -3.33
C ARG A 79 -19.23 -1.10 -1.99
N VAL A 80 -18.50 -1.71 -1.04
CA VAL A 80 -18.99 -1.98 0.32
C VAL A 80 -19.02 -0.70 1.17
N ALA A 81 -18.00 0.15 1.03
CA ALA A 81 -17.81 1.37 1.80
C ALA A 81 -18.63 2.58 1.30
N ALA A 82 -19.24 2.50 0.11
CA ALA A 82 -20.04 3.58 -0.49
C ALA A 82 -21.20 4.08 0.41
N ASN A 83 -21.52 3.38 1.50
CA ASN A 83 -22.55 3.74 2.46
C ASN A 83 -22.01 4.12 3.88
N THR A 84 -20.69 4.32 4.08
CA THR A 84 -20.09 4.37 5.43
C THR A 84 -19.37 5.66 5.87
N GLY A 85 -19.56 6.81 5.22
CA GLY A 85 -18.98 8.09 5.69
C GLY A 85 -17.43 8.12 5.66
N ASP A 86 -16.79 8.80 6.61
CA ASP A 86 -15.33 9.05 6.69
C ASP A 86 -14.44 7.79 6.78
N ALA A 87 -15.02 6.60 6.93
CA ALA A 87 -14.28 5.32 7.04
C ALA A 87 -13.61 4.83 5.74
N SER A 88 -13.53 5.67 4.69
CA SER A 88 -13.09 5.31 3.34
C SER A 88 -12.22 6.42 2.74
N ASP A 89 -11.17 6.82 3.46
CA ASP A 89 -10.19 7.80 3.00
C ASP A 89 -8.80 7.18 2.74
N CYS A 90 -7.81 8.04 2.47
CA CYS A 90 -6.46 7.61 2.12
C CYS A 90 -5.76 6.74 3.17
N ASP A 91 -6.05 6.90 4.47
CA ASP A 91 -5.38 6.15 5.52
C ASP A 91 -5.88 4.69 5.57
N SER A 92 -7.18 4.52 5.34
CA SER A 92 -7.88 3.24 5.35
C SER A 92 -7.45 2.40 4.16
N PHE A 93 -7.33 3.01 2.98
CA PHE A 93 -6.75 2.33 1.82
C PHE A 93 -5.25 2.07 1.97
N GLY A 94 -4.51 2.96 2.65
CA GLY A 94 -3.11 2.72 3.01
C GLY A 94 -2.93 1.48 3.89
N MET A 95 -3.78 1.32 4.92
CA MET A 95 -3.81 0.12 5.75
C MET A 95 -4.24 -1.12 4.95
N PHE A 96 -5.22 -0.98 4.05
CA PHE A 96 -5.65 -2.07 3.19
C PHE A 96 -4.53 -2.54 2.25
N LEU A 97 -3.77 -1.62 1.65
CA LEU A 97 -2.61 -1.92 0.82
C LEU A 97 -1.55 -2.70 1.61
N ARG A 98 -1.26 -2.24 2.83
CA ARG A 98 -0.34 -2.92 3.77
C ARG A 98 -0.76 -4.37 3.99
N GLN A 99 -2.02 -4.59 4.36
CA GLN A 99 -2.50 -5.94 4.66
C GLN A 99 -2.50 -6.84 3.40
N MET A 100 -2.85 -6.28 2.24
CA MET A 100 -2.82 -7.01 0.97
C MET A 100 -1.41 -7.42 0.56
N VAL A 101 -0.39 -6.58 0.77
CA VAL A 101 0.99 -6.96 0.44
C VAL A 101 1.54 -7.99 1.43
N GLY A 102 1.31 -7.83 2.74
CA GLY A 102 1.72 -8.84 3.74
C GLY A 102 1.08 -10.20 3.49
N LEU A 103 -0.21 -10.22 3.12
CA LEU A 103 -0.90 -11.45 2.70
C LEU A 103 -0.30 -12.08 1.44
N ALA A 104 0.20 -11.27 0.50
CA ALA A 104 0.95 -11.79 -0.64
C ALA A 104 2.22 -12.52 -0.19
N GLY A 105 2.93 -12.00 0.81
CA GLY A 105 4.09 -12.67 1.43
C GLY A 105 3.73 -14.02 2.05
N ILE A 106 2.62 -14.08 2.81
CA ILE A 106 2.10 -15.32 3.40
C ILE A 106 1.79 -16.36 2.31
N ILE A 107 1.07 -15.97 1.25
CA ILE A 107 0.69 -16.87 0.15
C ILE A 107 1.92 -17.30 -0.68
N GLY A 108 2.88 -16.40 -0.85
CA GLY A 108 4.14 -16.66 -1.55
C GLY A 108 5.14 -17.48 -0.74
N HIS A 109 4.87 -17.71 0.56
CA HIS A 109 5.80 -18.33 1.50
C HIS A 109 7.17 -17.62 1.55
N THR A 110 7.14 -16.29 1.60
CA THR A 110 8.34 -15.44 1.65
C THR A 110 8.52 -14.80 3.03
N GLU A 111 9.66 -14.13 3.24
CA GLU A 111 9.81 -13.11 4.29
C GLU A 111 8.77 -11.98 4.11
N GLU A 112 8.62 -11.12 5.12
CA GLU A 112 7.76 -9.93 5.03
C GLU A 112 8.20 -9.06 3.83
N PRO A 113 7.26 -8.60 2.98
CA PRO A 113 7.63 -7.78 1.82
C PRO A 113 8.33 -6.49 2.26
N ALA A 114 9.39 -6.10 1.54
CA ALA A 114 10.07 -4.82 1.75
C ALA A 114 9.20 -3.64 1.26
N ALA A 115 8.11 -3.39 1.97
CA ALA A 115 7.11 -2.38 1.68
C ALA A 115 6.77 -1.56 2.93
N ALA A 116 6.34 -0.33 2.72
CA ALA A 116 6.02 0.61 3.77
C ALA A 116 4.83 1.48 3.40
N GLN A 117 4.15 1.99 4.42
CA GLN A 117 3.24 3.12 4.28
C GLN A 117 4.02 4.42 4.47
N VAL A 118 3.74 5.40 3.62
CA VAL A 118 4.41 6.71 3.65
C VAL A 118 3.36 7.80 3.77
N ILE A 119 3.55 8.68 4.74
CA ILE A 119 2.73 9.88 4.90
C ILE A 119 3.48 11.08 4.35
N VAL A 120 2.85 11.80 3.42
CA VAL A 120 3.38 13.02 2.80
C VAL A 120 2.43 14.19 2.98
N LEU A 121 2.91 15.43 2.78
CA LEU A 121 2.02 16.54 2.47
C LEU A 121 1.73 16.57 0.96
N GLN A 122 0.47 16.40 0.55
CA GLN A 122 0.04 16.31 -0.86
C GLN A 122 0.05 17.68 -1.55
N ASN A 123 1.23 18.11 -1.98
CA ASN A 123 1.46 19.41 -2.63
C ASN A 123 1.33 19.38 -4.16
N ALA A 124 1.40 18.20 -4.75
CA ALA A 124 1.16 17.94 -6.16
C ALA A 124 0.16 16.78 -6.30
N ALA A 125 -0.59 16.77 -7.41
CA ALA A 125 -1.47 15.67 -7.75
C ALA A 125 -0.65 14.39 -8.03
N PHE A 126 -1.23 13.23 -7.73
CA PHE A 126 -0.61 11.93 -7.96
C PHE A 126 -1.67 10.88 -8.27
N SER A 127 -1.49 10.11 -9.35
CA SER A 127 -2.36 8.98 -9.71
C SER A 127 -3.86 9.32 -9.66
N GLY A 128 -4.27 10.49 -10.14
CA GLY A 128 -5.67 10.94 -10.13
C GLY A 128 -6.19 11.54 -8.81
N VAL A 129 -5.39 11.51 -7.74
CA VAL A 129 -5.67 12.25 -6.50
C VAL A 129 -5.20 13.69 -6.66
N ALA A 130 -6.12 14.65 -6.46
CA ALA A 130 -5.84 16.07 -6.60
C ALA A 130 -4.86 16.59 -5.53
N ARG A 131 -4.36 17.81 -5.74
CA ARG A 131 -3.61 18.52 -4.71
C ARG A 131 -4.56 18.96 -3.60
N THR A 132 -4.36 18.47 -2.38
CA THR A 132 -5.17 18.83 -1.21
C THR A 132 -4.46 19.76 -0.23
N ARG A 133 -3.11 19.75 -0.20
CA ARG A 133 -2.28 20.40 0.84
C ARG A 133 -2.53 19.82 2.25
N GLU A 134 -2.98 18.58 2.31
CA GLU A 134 -3.19 17.82 3.55
C GLU A 134 -2.23 16.63 3.60
N ASN A 135 -2.22 15.95 4.75
CA ASN A 135 -1.50 14.68 4.84
C ASN A 135 -2.16 13.66 3.93
N HIS A 136 -1.34 12.85 3.26
CA HIS A 136 -1.79 11.82 2.34
C HIS A 136 -0.94 10.57 2.48
N SER A 137 -1.59 9.41 2.43
CA SER A 137 -0.94 8.11 2.57
C SER A 137 -0.69 7.47 1.19
N VAL A 138 0.55 7.05 0.95
CA VAL A 138 0.94 6.27 -0.24
C VAL A 138 1.70 5.00 0.16
N GLY A 139 1.70 3.99 -0.71
CA GLY A 139 2.55 2.81 -0.54
C GLY A 139 3.94 3.05 -1.11
N LEU A 140 4.97 2.52 -0.45
CA LEU A 140 6.37 2.52 -0.89
C LEU A 140 6.88 1.08 -0.94
N PHE A 141 7.51 0.70 -2.04
CA PHE A 141 7.94 -0.67 -2.32
C PHE A 141 9.40 -0.68 -2.72
N LEU A 142 10.23 -1.45 -2.02
CA LEU A 142 11.57 -1.78 -2.50
C LEU A 142 11.47 -2.96 -3.46
N THR A 143 11.83 -2.70 -4.71
CA THR A 143 11.86 -3.71 -5.77
C THR A 143 13.28 -4.03 -6.20
N ASP A 144 13.44 -5.06 -7.03
CA ASP A 144 14.66 -5.36 -7.78
C ASP A 144 15.13 -4.19 -8.70
N ARG A 145 14.27 -3.19 -8.93
CA ARG A 145 14.55 -1.96 -9.69
C ARG A 145 14.67 -0.70 -8.84
N GLY A 146 14.69 -0.85 -7.51
CA GLY A 146 14.72 0.26 -6.55
C GLY A 146 13.35 0.60 -5.98
N TRP A 147 13.21 1.82 -5.45
CA TRP A 147 12.03 2.26 -4.73
C TRP A 147 10.92 2.77 -5.65
N TYR A 148 9.69 2.31 -5.41
CA TYR A 148 8.51 2.73 -6.16
C TYR A 148 7.36 3.13 -5.24
N VAL A 149 6.56 4.08 -5.69
CA VAL A 149 5.41 4.66 -4.99
C VAL A 149 4.12 4.28 -5.71
N LEU A 150 3.11 3.89 -4.95
CA LEU A 150 1.78 3.50 -5.43
C LEU A 150 0.69 4.25 -4.67
N GLU A 151 -0.33 4.75 -5.39
CA GLU A 151 -1.53 5.33 -4.78
C GLU A 151 -2.47 4.22 -4.28
N PRO A 152 -2.73 4.10 -2.97
CA PRO A 152 -3.54 3.01 -2.43
C PRO A 152 -5.02 3.09 -2.84
N GLN A 153 -5.56 4.27 -3.15
CA GLN A 153 -6.98 4.38 -3.52
C GLN A 153 -7.30 3.85 -4.92
N ASN A 154 -6.31 3.62 -5.78
CA ASN A 154 -6.60 3.19 -7.14
C ASN A 154 -5.53 2.33 -7.80
N ALA A 155 -4.28 2.37 -7.31
CA ALA A 155 -3.15 1.64 -7.84
C ALA A 155 -3.03 1.69 -9.37
N THR A 156 -3.36 2.82 -9.99
CA THR A 156 -3.31 2.96 -11.46
C THR A 156 -1.93 3.34 -11.98
N GLU A 157 -1.08 3.92 -11.13
CA GLU A 157 0.27 4.37 -11.49
C GLU A 157 1.30 3.90 -10.45
N LEU A 158 2.35 3.23 -10.93
CA LEU A 158 3.52 2.86 -10.13
C LEU A 158 4.71 3.73 -10.57
N VAL A 159 5.19 4.59 -9.68
CA VAL A 159 6.20 5.61 -10.01
C VAL A 159 7.48 5.39 -9.25
N ALA A 160 8.61 5.36 -9.95
CA ALA A 160 9.92 5.33 -9.31
C ALA A 160 10.08 6.52 -8.34
N PHE A 161 10.56 6.27 -7.13
CA PHE A 161 10.56 7.25 -6.03
C PHE A 161 11.21 8.58 -6.40
N HIS A 162 12.30 8.58 -7.15
CA HIS A 162 12.99 9.81 -7.58
C HIS A 162 12.14 10.71 -8.50
N ARG A 163 11.10 10.14 -9.12
CA ARG A 163 10.11 10.85 -9.95
C ARG A 163 8.85 11.23 -9.17
N TYR A 164 8.66 10.73 -7.96
CA TYR A 164 7.50 11.04 -7.14
C TYR A 164 7.52 12.52 -6.73
N ALA A 165 6.45 13.25 -7.06
CA ALA A 165 6.40 14.71 -6.94
C ALA A 165 6.40 15.20 -5.48
N ASN A 166 5.80 14.43 -4.57
CA ASN A 166 5.69 14.79 -3.15
C ASN A 166 6.83 14.19 -2.29
N ARG A 167 7.90 13.65 -2.88
CA ARG A 167 8.99 12.98 -2.12
C ARG A 167 9.68 13.87 -1.09
N HIS A 168 9.73 15.19 -1.33
CA HIS A 168 10.38 16.15 -0.43
C HIS A 168 9.48 16.57 0.74
N THR A 169 8.25 16.09 0.80
CA THR A 169 7.30 16.40 1.86
C THR A 169 6.91 15.18 2.70
N ILE A 170 7.72 14.12 2.62
CA ILE A 170 7.58 12.93 3.47
C ILE A 170 7.72 13.35 4.94
N ARG A 171 6.80 12.84 5.76
CA ARG A 171 6.77 13.06 7.21
C ARG A 171 7.04 11.78 7.98
N TYR A 172 6.48 10.67 7.50
CA TYR A 172 6.57 9.36 8.16
C TYR A 172 6.74 8.27 7.12
N VAL A 173 7.59 7.28 7.42
CA VAL A 173 7.65 6.00 6.72
C VAL A 173 7.53 4.90 7.77
N THR A 174 6.59 4.00 7.61
CA THR A 174 6.38 2.87 8.53
C THR A 174 6.35 1.57 7.75
N PHE A 175 7.31 0.68 8.04
CA PHE A 175 7.41 -0.63 7.42
C PHE A 175 6.35 -1.59 7.92
N HIS A 176 6.18 -2.67 7.15
CA HIS A 176 5.26 -3.75 7.44
C HIS A 176 5.86 -4.71 8.44
#